data_AF-R7LZY7-F1
#
_entry.id   AF-R7LZY7-F1
#
_cell.length_a   1.000
_cell.length_b   1.000
_cell.length_c   1.000
_cell.angle_alpha   90.00
_cell.angle_beta   90.00
_cell.angle_gamma   90.00
#
_symmetry.space_group_name_H-M   'P 1'
#
loop_
_entity.id
_entity.type
_entity.pdbx_description
1 polymer ?
#
loop_
_entity_poly.entity_id
_entity_poly.type
_entity_poly.pdbx_seq_one_letter_code
_entity_poly.pdbx_strand_id
1 'polypeptide(L)'
;MKKSELSVVIFMLGFCAFFFYETLQLPPAAQSYPKFVIGLLAVLTLMQLVKMACSCHGHFTIVNDLPEVWTHFLPRQFFTFLIASILFFVLMVLIGFYPSAILYLLFMLHFFHIEKKYMAITLVVLMALIYIVFSEFLSVPLPDGLLLEELL
;
A
#
# COMPACT_ATOMS: atom_id res chain seq x y z
N MET A 1 26.45 2.30 -10.53
CA MET A 1 25.17 2.17 -9.79
C MET A 1 24.24 3.30 -10.23
N LYS A 2 22.95 3.02 -10.46
CA LYS A 2 21.96 4.07 -10.77
C LYS A 2 21.56 4.80 -9.48
N LYS A 3 21.43 6.13 -9.55
CA LYS A 3 21.02 6.94 -8.40
C LYS A 3 19.59 6.60 -7.98
N SER A 4 18.72 6.30 -8.94
CA SER A 4 17.34 5.87 -8.70
C SER A 4 17.26 4.58 -7.86
N GLU A 5 17.98 3.53 -8.25
CA GLU A 5 17.97 2.23 -7.57
C GLU A 5 18.49 2.33 -6.13
N LEU A 6 19.57 3.09 -5.92
CA LEU A 6 20.08 3.35 -4.57
C LEU A 6 19.07 4.11 -3.72
N SER A 7 18.42 5.13 -4.30
CA SER A 7 17.37 5.89 -3.62
C SER A 7 16.19 5.01 -3.22
N VAL A 8 15.76 4.11 -4.10
CA VAL A 8 14.67 3.15 -3.83
C VAL A 8 15.08 2.22 -2.69
N VAL A 9 16.27 1.64 -2.72
CA VAL A 9 16.71 0.72 -1.66
C VAL A 9 16.78 1.39 -0.30
N ILE A 10 17.36 2.60 -0.21
CA ILE A 10 17.43 3.34 1.06
C ILE A 10 16.01 3.66 1.57
N PHE A 11 15.16 4.16 0.68
CA PHE A 11 13.76 4.46 1.02
C PHE A 11 13.02 3.21 1.50
N MET A 12 13.11 2.11 0.78
CA MET A 12 12.41 0.86 1.09
C MET A 12 12.90 0.23 2.40
N LEU A 13 14.19 0.30 2.72
CA LEU A 13 14.71 -0.14 4.03
C LEU A 13 14.16 0.74 5.17
N GLY A 14 14.15 2.06 4.98
CA GLY A 14 13.55 2.98 5.96
C GLY A 14 12.05 2.73 6.14
N PHE A 15 11.33 2.49 5.03
CA PHE A 15 9.92 2.14 5.03
C PHE A 15 9.65 0.82 5.75
N CYS A 16 10.46 -0.21 5.49
CA CYS A 16 10.36 -1.49 6.22
C CYS A 16 10.59 -1.31 7.71
N ALA A 17 11.59 -0.53 8.12
CA ALA A 17 11.87 -0.26 9.52
C ALA A 17 10.71 0.47 10.22
N PHE A 18 10.16 1.50 9.56
CA PHE A 18 9.00 2.25 10.04
C PHE A 18 7.77 1.35 10.19
N PHE A 19 7.40 0.59 9.15
CA PHE A 19 6.24 -0.30 9.22
C PHE A 19 6.43 -1.46 10.20
N PHE A 20 7.67 -1.93 10.39
CA PHE A 20 7.96 -2.92 11.42
C PHE A 20 7.68 -2.36 12.81
N TYR A 21 8.10 -1.12 13.08
CA TYR A 21 7.80 -0.43 14.33
C TYR A 21 6.28 -0.28 14.56
N GLU A 22 5.54 0.19 13.55
CA GLU A 22 4.07 0.29 13.63
C GLU A 22 3.41 -1.08 13.86
N THR A 23 3.93 -2.13 13.22
CA THR A 23 3.42 -3.51 13.39
C THR A 23 3.57 -3.99 14.84
N LEU A 24 4.60 -3.57 15.57
CA LEU A 24 4.77 -3.95 16.98
C LEU A 24 3.69 -3.36 17.90
N GLN A 25 3.02 -2.29 17.48
CA GLN A 25 1.92 -1.66 18.22
C GLN A 25 0.58 -2.39 18.03
N LEU A 26 0.48 -3.31 17.08
CA LEU A 26 -0.75 -4.09 16.82
C LEU A 26 -0.91 -5.23 17.84
N PRO A 27 -2.13 -5.76 18.05
CA PRO A 27 -2.34 -6.98 18.85
C PRO A 27 -1.54 -8.17 18.29
N PRO A 28 -0.98 -9.07 19.12
CA PRO A 28 -0.10 -10.15 18.67
C PRO A 28 -0.68 -11.03 17.54
N ALA A 29 -1.98 -11.27 17.54
CA ALA A 29 -2.67 -12.02 16.48
C ALA A 29 -2.58 -11.36 15.09
N ALA A 30 -2.63 -10.03 15.04
CA ALA A 30 -2.58 -9.25 13.80
C ALA A 30 -1.14 -8.97 13.31
N GLN A 31 -0.12 -9.27 14.11
CA GLN A 31 1.28 -8.96 13.76
C GLN A 31 1.89 -9.95 12.77
N SER A 32 1.44 -11.21 12.76
CA SER A 32 2.10 -12.30 12.02
C SER A 32 2.18 -12.02 10.52
N TYR A 33 1.08 -11.58 9.92
CA TYR A 33 1.02 -11.30 8.48
C TYR A 33 1.88 -10.09 8.09
N PRO A 34 1.74 -8.90 8.70
CA PRO A 34 2.60 -7.76 8.38
C PRO A 34 4.08 -8.05 8.60
N LYS A 35 4.47 -8.73 9.69
CA LYS A 35 5.88 -9.09 9.93
C LYS A 35 6.45 -9.96 8.82
N PHE A 36 5.69 -10.94 8.34
CA PHE A 36 6.13 -11.80 7.23
C PHE A 36 6.33 -10.99 5.95
N VAL A 37 5.37 -10.15 5.58
CA VAL A 37 5.45 -9.31 4.36
C VAL A 37 6.61 -8.32 4.44
N ILE A 38 6.76 -7.63 5.58
CA ILE A 38 7.87 -6.69 5.82
C ILE A 38 9.22 -7.41 5.79
N GLY A 39 9.31 -8.58 6.44
CA GLY A 39 10.53 -9.39 6.43
C GLY A 39 10.93 -9.82 5.02
N LEU A 40 9.97 -10.31 4.22
CA LEU A 40 10.19 -10.66 2.82
C LEU A 40 10.66 -9.46 2.01
N LEU A 41 9.98 -8.32 2.15
CA LEU A 41 10.32 -7.08 1.44
C LEU A 41 11.73 -6.58 1.82
N ALA A 42 12.09 -6.65 3.10
CA ALA A 42 13.40 -6.28 3.60
C ALA A 42 14.49 -7.20 3.05
N VAL A 43 14.27 -8.52 3.02
CA VAL A 43 15.21 -9.50 2.44
C VAL A 43 15.43 -9.21 0.95
N LEU A 44 14.36 -9.04 0.18
CA LEU A 44 14.46 -8.73 -1.26
C LEU A 44 15.20 -7.41 -1.50
N THR A 45 14.95 -6.40 -0.66
CA THR A 45 15.62 -5.09 -0.73
C THR A 45 17.11 -5.21 -0.39
N LEU A 46 17.47 -6.00 0.62
CA LEU A 46 18.86 -6.30 0.97
C LEU A 46 19.58 -7.08 -0.14
N MET A 47 18.90 -8.06 -0.75
CA MET A 47 19.44 -8.79 -1.92
C MET A 47 19.73 -7.83 -3.08
N GLN A 48 18.85 -6.86 -3.33
CA GLN A 48 19.10 -5.82 -4.33
C GLN A 48 20.31 -4.95 -3.97
N LEU A 49 20.46 -4.57 -2.69
CA LEU A 49 21.65 -3.84 -2.22
C LEU A 49 22.94 -4.62 -2.44
N VAL A 50 22.95 -5.91 -2.08
CA VAL A 50 24.11 -6.80 -2.27
C VAL A 50 24.44 -6.93 -3.76
N LYS A 51 23.44 -7.15 -4.62
CA LYS A 51 23.63 -7.22 -6.08
C LYS A 51 24.28 -5.93 -6.60
N MET A 52 23.82 -4.77 -6.17
CA MET A 52 24.41 -3.48 -6.56
C MET A 52 25.86 -3.33 -6.06
N ALA A 53 26.14 -3.75 -4.82
CA ALA A 53 27.49 -3.72 -4.25
C ALA A 53 28.46 -4.65 -5.01
N CYS A 54 28.05 -5.89 -5.31
CA CYS A 54 28.84 -6.85 -6.08
C CYS A 54 29.06 -6.41 -7.55
N SER A 55 28.08 -5.77 -8.19
CA SER A 55 28.25 -5.18 -9.52
C SER A 55 29.24 -4.00 -9.53
N CYS A 56 29.62 -3.47 -8.38
CA CYS A 56 30.48 -2.31 -8.21
C CYS A 56 31.94 -2.72 -7.93
N HIS A 57 32.48 -3.76 -8.59
CA HIS A 57 33.85 -4.25 -8.47
C HIS A 57 34.93 -3.16 -8.74
N GLY A 58 35.17 -2.27 -7.78
CA GLY A 58 36.24 -1.28 -7.78
C GLY A 58 35.93 0.08 -8.43
N HIS A 59 34.87 0.22 -9.23
CA HIS A 59 34.47 1.49 -9.85
C HIS A 59 33.13 2.00 -9.30
N PHE A 60 33.19 2.79 -8.22
CA PHE A 60 32.02 3.45 -7.65
C PHE A 60 31.62 4.68 -8.48
N THR A 61 30.94 4.44 -9.61
CA THR A 61 30.33 5.52 -10.40
C THR A 61 28.82 5.50 -10.19
N ILE A 62 28.29 6.58 -9.59
CA ILE A 62 26.85 6.81 -9.48
C ILE A 62 26.42 7.57 -10.73
N VAL A 63 25.58 6.93 -11.55
CA VAL A 63 24.98 7.54 -12.73
C VAL A 63 23.65 8.16 -12.34
N ASN A 64 23.46 9.45 -12.65
CA ASN A 64 22.20 10.14 -12.38
C ASN A 64 21.20 9.92 -13.52
N ASP A 65 20.29 8.97 -13.31
CA ASP A 65 19.23 8.59 -14.23
C ASP A 65 17.85 9.12 -13.79
N LEU A 66 17.79 9.94 -12.73
CA LEU A 66 16.53 10.48 -12.23
C LEU A 66 15.70 11.20 -13.31
N PRO A 67 16.26 12.06 -14.17
CA PRO A 67 15.48 12.73 -15.21
C PRO A 67 14.78 11.74 -16.15
N GLU A 68 15.42 10.61 -16.45
CA GLU A 68 14.88 9.56 -17.30
C GLU A 68 13.72 8.83 -16.61
N VAL A 69 13.87 8.50 -15.32
CA VAL A 69 12.82 7.83 -14.52
C VAL A 69 11.54 8.67 -14.43
N TRP A 70 11.66 10.00 -14.35
CA TRP A 70 10.51 10.90 -14.23
C TRP A 70 9.82 11.25 -15.56
N THR A 71 10.39 10.87 -16.71
CA THR A 71 9.85 11.25 -18.04
C THR A 71 8.41 10.82 -18.27
N HIS A 72 8.04 9.64 -17.79
CA HIS A 72 6.72 9.04 -17.98
C HIS A 72 5.84 9.12 -16.73
N PHE A 73 6.12 10.06 -15.83
CA PHE A 73 5.29 10.23 -14.64
C PHE A 73 3.88 10.72 -15.04
N LEU A 74 2.84 10.06 -14.52
CA LEU A 74 1.44 10.44 -14.72
C LEU A 74 0.92 11.20 -13.48
N PRO A 75 1.17 12.52 -13.38
CA PRO A 75 0.85 13.29 -12.17
C PRO A 75 -0.64 13.25 -11.84
N ARG A 76 -1.50 13.31 -12.87
CA ARG A 76 -2.96 13.27 -12.68
C ARG A 76 -3.39 11.99 -11.96
N GLN A 77 -2.90 10.83 -12.38
CA GLN A 77 -3.25 9.56 -11.74
C GLN A 77 -2.69 9.47 -10.33
N PHE A 78 -1.44 9.89 -10.14
CA PHE A 78 -0.78 9.88 -8.84
C PHE A 78 -1.52 10.75 -7.80
N PHE A 79 -1.77 12.02 -8.13
CA PHE A 79 -2.44 12.93 -7.19
C PHE A 79 -3.90 12.55 -6.96
N THR A 80 -4.62 12.05 -7.97
CA THR A 80 -5.99 11.54 -7.76
C THR A 80 -5.99 10.35 -6.82
N PHE A 81 -5.10 9.37 -7.00
CA PHE A 81 -4.97 8.23 -6.08
C PHE A 81 -4.64 8.69 -4.65
N LEU A 82 -3.72 9.64 -4.50
CA LEU A 82 -3.31 10.16 -3.19
C LEU A 82 -4.47 10.86 -2.47
N ILE A 83 -5.18 11.76 -3.17
CA ILE A 83 -6.35 12.45 -2.63
C ILE A 83 -7.46 11.46 -2.27
N ALA A 84 -7.74 10.50 -3.15
CA ALA A 84 -8.75 9.47 -2.89
C ALA A 84 -8.39 8.61 -1.67
N SER A 85 -7.11 8.34 -1.45
CA SER A 85 -6.64 7.55 -0.30
C SER A 85 -6.79 8.32 1.01
N ILE A 86 -6.51 9.63 1.02
CA ILE A 86 -6.79 10.50 2.18
C ILE A 86 -8.30 10.57 2.43
N LEU A 87 -9.08 10.76 1.37
CA LEU A 87 -10.54 10.84 1.45
C LEU A 87 -11.15 9.55 2.00
N PHE A 88 -10.61 8.39 1.65
CA PHE A 88 -11.02 7.09 2.21
C PHE A 88 -10.91 7.07 3.74
N PHE A 89 -9.82 7.57 4.32
CA PHE A 89 -9.69 7.63 5.79
C PHE A 89 -10.73 8.55 6.43
N VAL A 90 -11.04 9.69 5.78
CA VAL A 90 -12.09 10.59 6.26
C VAL A 90 -13.46 9.90 6.22
N LEU A 91 -13.81 9.26 5.10
CA LEU A 91 -15.07 8.52 4.99
C LEU A 91 -15.14 7.37 6.00
N MET A 92 -14.04 6.66 6.22
CA MET A 92 -14.00 5.54 7.17
C MET A 92 -14.39 5.98 8.59
N VAL A 93 -13.98 7.17 9.01
CA VAL A 93 -14.39 7.75 10.31
C VAL A 93 -15.87 8.13 10.31
N LEU A 94 -16.38 8.66 9.19
CA LEU A 94 -17.76 9.16 9.10
C LEU A 94 -18.80 8.04 8.97
N ILE A 95 -18.63 7.14 8.00
CA ILE A 95 -19.63 6.15 7.57
C ILE A 95 -19.14 4.70 7.71
N GLY A 96 -18.00 4.49 8.37
CA GLY A 96 -17.46 3.17 8.65
C GLY A 96 -16.63 2.56 7.52
N PHE A 97 -15.93 1.47 7.82
CA PHE A 97 -14.93 0.88 6.94
C PHE A 97 -15.52 0.26 5.67
N TYR A 98 -16.54 -0.59 5.77
CA TYR A 98 -17.08 -1.30 4.59
C TYR A 98 -17.71 -0.38 3.55
N PRO A 99 -18.59 0.58 3.92
CA PRO A 99 -19.15 1.52 2.94
C PRO A 99 -18.07 2.38 2.27
N SER A 100 -17.09 2.84 3.07
CA SER A 100 -15.96 3.62 2.57
C SER A 100 -15.08 2.83 1.61
N ALA A 101 -14.82 1.55 1.90
CA ALA A 101 -14.04 0.67 1.04
C ALA A 101 -14.74 0.44 -0.30
N ILE A 102 -16.06 0.21 -0.29
CA ILE A 102 -16.87 0.07 -1.51
C ILE A 102 -16.81 1.34 -2.35
N LEU A 103 -17.04 2.50 -1.74
CA LEU A 103 -17.02 3.79 -2.45
C LEU A 103 -15.64 4.08 -3.04
N TYR A 104 -14.57 3.85 -2.26
CA TYR A 104 -13.20 4.01 -2.72
C TYR A 104 -12.87 3.07 -3.88
N LEU A 105 -13.17 1.77 -3.75
CA LEU A 105 -12.90 0.78 -4.80
C LEU A 105 -13.67 1.09 -6.08
N LEU A 106 -14.96 1.39 -5.98
CA LEU A 106 -15.78 1.76 -7.14
C LEU A 106 -15.24 3.03 -7.82
N PHE A 107 -14.91 4.06 -7.04
CA PHE A 107 -14.33 5.29 -7.56
C PHE A 107 -13.02 5.02 -8.29
N MET A 108 -12.09 4.29 -7.67
CA MET A 108 -10.78 4.01 -8.25
C MET A 108 -10.88 3.13 -9.50
N LEU A 109 -11.68 2.07 -9.47
CA LEU A 109 -11.89 1.19 -10.62
C LEU A 109 -12.52 1.94 -11.80
N HIS A 110 -13.49 2.83 -11.51
CA HIS A 110 -14.07 3.68 -12.53
C HIS A 110 -13.07 4.69 -13.09
N PHE A 111 -12.29 5.34 -12.22
CA PHE A 111 -11.27 6.32 -12.60
C PHE A 111 -10.15 5.69 -13.45
N PHE A 112 -9.79 4.44 -13.19
CA PHE A 112 -8.86 3.67 -14.02
C PHE A 112 -9.50 3.07 -15.29
N HIS A 113 -10.76 3.40 -15.59
CA HIS A 113 -11.48 3.00 -16.80
C HIS A 113 -11.56 1.46 -16.97
N ILE A 114 -11.71 0.74 -15.87
CA ILE A 114 -11.92 -0.72 -15.89
C ILE A 114 -13.32 -1.03 -16.45
N GLU A 115 -13.45 -2.08 -17.26
CA GLU A 115 -14.76 -2.44 -17.82
C GLU A 115 -15.76 -2.83 -16.72
N LYS A 116 -17.03 -2.48 -16.91
CA LYS A 116 -18.10 -2.65 -15.91
C LYS A 116 -18.24 -4.08 -15.37
N LYS A 117 -18.00 -5.09 -16.22
CA LYS A 117 -18.04 -6.50 -15.83
C LYS A 117 -16.96 -6.82 -14.79
N TYR A 118 -15.73 -6.41 -15.05
CA TYR A 118 -14.60 -6.64 -14.15
C TYR A 118 -14.69 -5.77 -12.90
N MET A 119 -15.25 -4.55 -12.98
CA MET A 119 -15.49 -3.72 -11.80
C MET A 119 -16.38 -4.43 -10.77
N ALA A 120 -17.49 -5.01 -11.22
CA ALA A 120 -18.41 -5.72 -10.33
C ALA A 120 -17.76 -6.97 -9.72
N ILE A 121 -17.05 -7.77 -10.53
CA ILE A 121 -16.35 -8.96 -10.05
C ILE A 121 -15.29 -8.59 -9.01
N THR A 122 -14.43 -7.61 -9.31
CA THR A 122 -13.38 -7.15 -8.41
C THR A 122 -13.96 -6.63 -7.11
N LEU A 123 -15.04 -5.84 -7.16
CA LEU A 123 -15.70 -5.35 -5.95
C LEU A 123 -16.19 -6.52 -5.08
N VAL A 124 -16.96 -7.45 -5.65
CA VAL A 124 -17.53 -8.58 -4.89
C VAL A 124 -16.43 -9.45 -4.29
N VAL A 125 -15.44 -9.84 -5.10
CA VAL A 125 -14.36 -10.73 -4.66
C VAL A 125 -13.50 -10.06 -3.59
N LEU A 126 -13.13 -8.80 -3.78
CA LEU A 126 -12.27 -8.09 -2.84
C LEU A 126 -13.01 -7.81 -1.52
N MET A 127 -14.30 -7.43 -1.58
CA MET A 127 -15.11 -7.23 -0.37
C MET A 127 -15.31 -8.53 0.41
N ALA A 128 -15.58 -9.65 -0.28
CA ALA A 128 -15.67 -10.96 0.36
C ALA A 128 -14.35 -11.36 1.03
N LEU A 129 -13.22 -11.17 0.33
CA LEU A 129 -11.90 -11.45 0.88
C LEU A 129 -11.61 -10.58 2.11
N ILE A 130 -11.89 -9.28 2.03
CA ILE A 130 -11.69 -8.35 3.15
C ILE A 130 -12.55 -8.78 4.34
N TYR A 131 -13.82 -9.13 4.14
CA TYR A 131 -14.68 -9.61 5.22
C TYR A 131 -14.13 -10.87 5.89
N ILE A 132 -13.78 -11.89 5.10
CA ILE A 132 -13.23 -13.15 5.62
C ILE A 132 -11.92 -12.91 6.38
N VAL A 133 -11.02 -12.08 5.84
CA VAL A 133 -9.72 -11.86 6.49
C VAL A 133 -9.86 -10.99 7.74
N PHE A 134 -10.58 -9.87 7.67
CA PHE A 134 -10.61 -8.90 8.77
C PHE A 134 -11.64 -9.22 9.85
N SER A 135 -12.85 -9.68 9.49
CA SER A 135 -13.88 -10.02 10.46
C SER A 135 -13.74 -11.43 11.00
N GLU A 136 -13.57 -12.41 10.11
CA GLU A 136 -13.56 -13.82 10.53
C GLU A 136 -12.17 -14.26 11.02
N PHE A 137 -11.11 -13.99 10.24
CA PHE A 137 -9.79 -14.54 10.54
C PHE A 137 -9.01 -13.72 11.56
N LEU A 138 -8.98 -12.39 11.40
CA LEU A 138 -8.23 -11.50 12.29
C LEU A 138 -9.09 -10.98 13.46
N SER A 139 -10.43 -11.05 13.35
CA SER A 139 -11.40 -10.54 14.35
C SER A 139 -11.05 -9.15 14.89
N VAL A 140 -10.59 -8.27 14.00
CA VAL A 140 -10.17 -6.91 14.35
C VAL A 140 -11.39 -6.00 14.35
N PRO A 141 -11.61 -5.17 15.38
CA PRO A 141 -12.68 -4.17 15.36
C PRO A 141 -12.40 -3.16 14.23
N LEU A 142 -13.35 -3.06 13.31
CA LEU A 142 -13.31 -2.09 12.22
C LEU A 142 -14.18 -0.88 12.59
N PRO A 143 -13.84 0.33 12.11
CA PRO A 143 -14.68 1.51 12.36
C PRO A 143 -16.10 1.30 11.81
N ASP A 144 -17.11 1.42 12.67
CA ASP A 144 -18.53 1.34 12.29
C ASP A 144 -19.05 2.68 11.74
N GLY A 145 -18.39 3.78 12.09
CA GLY A 145 -18.64 5.11 11.55
C GLY A 145 -19.52 5.96 12.47
N LEU A 146 -19.06 7.17 12.77
CA LEU A 146 -19.73 8.07 13.72
C LEU A 146 -21.17 8.40 13.32
N LEU A 147 -21.42 8.61 12.02
CA LEU A 147 -22.75 8.97 11.52
C LEU A 147 -23.73 7.81 11.48
N LEU A 148 -23.24 6.57 11.36
CA LEU A 148 -24.09 5.39 11.38
C LEU A 148 -24.45 4.99 12.80
N GLU A 149 -23.53 5.20 13.77
CA GLU A 149 -23.81 5.02 15.20
C GLU A 149 -24.86 6.02 15.72
N GLU A 150 -24.84 7.28 15.27
CA GLU A 150 -25.85 8.27 15.69
C GLU A 150 -27.24 8.05 15.07
N LEU A 151 -27.33 7.30 13.96
CA LEU A 151 -28.58 7.09 13.22
C LEU A 151 -29.36 5.83 13.65
N LEU A 152 -28.76 4.95 14.45
CA LEU A 152 -29.25 3.60 14.78
C LEU A 152 -29.54 3.47 16.28
#